data_AF-A0A8T5IC85-F1
#
_entry.id   AF-A0A8T5IC85-F1
#
_cell.length_a   1.000
_cell.length_b   1.000
_cell.length_c   1.000
_cell.angle_alpha   90.00
_cell.angle_beta   90.00
_cell.angle_gamma   90.00
#
_symmetry.space_group_name_H-M   'P 1'
#
loop_
_entity.id
_entity.type
_entity.pdbx_description
1 polymer ?
#
loop_
_entity_poly.entity_id
_entity_poly.type
_entity_poly.pdbx_seq_one_letter_code
_entity_poly.pdbx_strand_id
1 'polypeptide(L)' 'MFKEGLSVAGSARDMNIHEYQGKALFAKHGIIVQQGVHATSVEEAVAGWDQIGSSIV' A
#
# COMPACT_ATOMS: atom_id res chain seq x y z
N MET A 1 2.04 -36.27 -7.78
CA MET A 1 2.32 -35.34 -8.89
C MET A 1 2.53 -33.95 -8.30
N PHE A 2 3.79 -33.67 -7.95
CA PHE A 2 4.44 -32.38 -7.68
C PHE A 2 3.82 -31.41 -6.65
N LYS A 3 3.96 -31.73 -5.36
CA LYS A 3 3.96 -30.73 -4.27
C LYS A 3 5.25 -30.85 -3.45
N GLU A 4 6.35 -31.02 -4.16
CA GLU A 4 7.71 -31.17 -3.64
C GLU A 4 8.54 -30.01 -4.18
N GLY A 5 9.21 -29.29 -3.29
CA GLY A 5 10.40 -28.50 -3.65
C GLY A 5 10.16 -27.08 -4.13
N LEU A 6 9.90 -26.17 -3.19
CA LEU A 6 10.48 -24.83 -3.27
C LEU A 6 10.78 -24.27 -1.88
N SER A 7 11.57 -25.01 -1.10
CA SER A 7 12.33 -24.42 0.01
C SER A 7 13.41 -23.54 -0.60
N VAL A 8 13.06 -22.31 -0.95
CA VAL A 8 14.09 -21.31 -1.20
C VAL A 8 14.52 -20.81 0.16
N ALA A 9 15.72 -21.25 0.55
CA ALA A 9 16.51 -20.60 1.58
C ALA A 9 16.49 -19.07 1.31
N GLY A 10 15.80 -18.33 2.18
CA GLY A 10 15.71 -16.86 2.23
C GLY A 10 15.61 -16.15 0.88
N SER A 11 14.41 -15.95 0.34
CA SER A 11 14.21 -15.24 -0.94
C SER A 11 13.14 -14.18 -0.81
N ALA A 12 13.27 -13.14 -1.63
CA ALA A 12 12.37 -12.02 -1.91
C ALA A 12 10.85 -12.33 -2.09
N ARG A 13 10.39 -13.53 -1.73
CA ARG A 13 9.03 -14.04 -1.85
C ARG A 13 8.07 -13.50 -0.80
N ASP A 14 8.57 -12.91 0.29
CA ASP A 14 7.74 -12.36 1.38
C ASP A 14 7.73 -10.82 1.43
N MET A 15 8.11 -10.13 0.33
CA MET A 15 8.01 -8.66 0.28
C MET A 15 6.63 -8.22 -0.21
N ASN A 16 5.67 -8.25 0.69
CA ASN A 16 4.40 -7.56 0.47
C ASN A 16 4.63 -6.04 0.49
N ILE A 17 3.92 -5.31 -0.37
CA ILE A 17 3.93 -3.84 -0.38
C ILE A 17 2.77 -3.31 0.45
N HIS A 18 2.98 -2.18 1.13
CA HIS A 18 1.92 -1.48 1.82
C HIS A 18 0.89 -0.94 0.82
N GLU A 19 -0.35 -0.77 1.28
CA GLU A 19 -1.45 -0.30 0.45
C GLU A 19 -1.14 1.01 -0.28
N TYR A 20 -0.57 2.00 0.42
CA TYR A 20 -0.21 3.29 -0.20
C TYR A 20 0.84 3.13 -1.30
N GLN A 21 1.74 2.16 -1.19
CA GLN A 21 2.79 1.88 -2.19
C GLN A 21 2.18 1.25 -3.44
N GLY A 22 1.25 0.30 -3.26
CA GLY A 22 0.50 -0.30 -4.36
C GLY A 22 -0.38 0.73 -5.08
N LYS A 23 -1.10 1.56 -4.33
CA LYS A 23 -1.93 2.65 -4.87
C LYS A 23 -1.08 3.64 -5.70
N ALA A 24 0.08 4.04 -5.19
CA ALA A 24 0.99 4.92 -5.93
C ALA A 24 1.49 4.29 -7.25
N LEU A 25 1.80 2.99 -7.24
CA LEU A 25 2.19 2.25 -8.44
C LEU A 25 1.07 2.23 -9.48
N PHE A 26 -0.17 1.90 -9.07
CA PHE A 26 -1.32 1.86 -9.97
C PHE A 26 -1.67 3.23 -10.54
N ALA A 27 -1.67 4.28 -9.71
CA ALA A 27 -1.91 5.66 -10.15
C ALA A 27 -0.92 6.10 -11.24
N LYS A 28 0.37 5.74 -11.09
CA LYS A 28 1.42 6.04 -12.09
C LYS A 28 1.12 5.41 -13.47
N HIS A 29 0.37 4.32 -13.50
CA HIS A 29 -0.05 3.64 -14.73
C HIS A 29 -1.46 4.03 -15.19
N GLY A 30 -2.03 5.11 -14.64
CA GLY A 30 -3.33 5.64 -15.06
C GLY A 30 -4.53 4.87 -14.52
N ILE A 31 -4.32 3.94 -13.58
CA ILE A 31 -5.42 3.24 -12.91
C ILE A 31 -5.97 4.17 -11.83
N ILE A 32 -7.27 4.40 -11.84
CA ILE A 32 -7.95 5.20 -10.81
C ILE A 32 -7.87 4.44 -9.49
N VAL A 33 -7.31 5.09 -8.47
CA VAL A 33 -7.21 4.58 -7.09
C VAL A 33 -7.81 5.60 -6.13
N GLN A 34 -8.27 5.13 -4.98
CA GLN A 34 -8.70 6.02 -3.90
C GLN A 34 -7.50 6.83 -3.38
N GLN A 35 -7.70 8.14 -3.28
CA GLN A 35 -6.69 9.06 -2.76
C GLN A 35 -6.50 8.91 -1.24
N GLY A 36 -5.28 9.12 -0.77
CA GLY A 36 -4.95 9.07 0.64
C GLY A 36 -3.59 9.71 0.92
N VAL A 37 -3.34 10.02 2.20
CA VAL A 37 -2.09 10.62 2.68
C VAL A 37 -1.42 9.62 3.62
N HIS A 38 -0.14 9.30 3.37
CA HIS A 38 0.63 8.48 4.31
C HIS A 38 1.14 9.37 5.44
N ALA A 39 0.52 9.26 6.61
CA ALA A 39 0.93 9.95 7.82
C ALA A 39 1.87 9.08 8.66
N THR A 40 2.94 9.68 9.17
CA THR A 40 3.92 9.07 10.09
C THR A 40 3.85 9.66 11.50
N SER A 41 3.03 10.69 11.70
CA SER A 41 2.69 11.30 12.98
C SER A 41 1.17 11.48 13.13
N VAL A 42 0.73 11.75 14.35
CA VAL A 42 -0.70 12.00 14.62
C VAL A 42 -1.14 13.31 13.96
N GLU A 43 -0.28 14.32 14.01
CA GLU A 43 -0.51 15.64 13.44
C GLU A 43 -0.69 15.55 11.92
N GLU A 44 0.15 14.75 11.25
CA GLU A 44 0.01 14.48 9.80
C GLU A 44 -1.29 13.75 9.48
N ALA A 45 -1.74 12.84 10.35
CA ALA A 45 -2.97 12.09 10.13
C ALA A 45 -4.20 13.00 10.22
N VAL A 46 -4.24 13.91 11.21
CA VAL A 46 -5.32 14.89 11.37
C VAL A 46 -5.33 15.87 10.20
N ALA A 47 -4.17 16.41 9.82
CA ALA A 47 -4.08 17.29 8.65
C ALA A 47 -4.49 16.59 7.35
N GLY A 48 -4.10 15.32 7.18
CA GLY A 48 -4.50 14.51 6.03
C GLY A 48 -6.00 14.24 5.97
N TRP A 49 -6.64 14.02 7.13
CA TRP A 49 -8.09 13.88 7.22
C TRP A 49 -8.81 15.14 6.74
N ASP A 50 -8.39 16.31 7.24
CA ASP A 50 -8.95 17.61 6.85
C ASP A 50 -8.74 17.90 5.35
N GLN A 51 -7.60 17.49 4.79
CA GLN A 51 -7.29 17.65 3.37
C GLN A 51 -8.19 16.79 2.46
N ILE A 52 -8.50 15.56 2.87
CA ILE A 52 -9.29 14.61 2.07
C ILE A 52 -10.77 15.02 2.08
N GLY A 53 -11.28 15.56 3.20
CA GLY A 53 -12.65 16.06 3.30
C GLY A 53 -13.73 14.98 3.19
N SER A 54 -13.37 13.72 3.39
CA SER A 54 -14.30 12.57 3.42
C SER A 54 -14.71 12.25 4.85
N SER A 55 -15.90 11.68 5.03
CA SER A 55 -16.36 11.15 6.32
C SER A 55 -16.04 9.66 6.53
N ILE A 56 -15.53 9.00 5.47
CA ILE A 56 -15.26 7.56 5.45
C ILE A 56 -13.95 7.26 4.69
N VAL A 57 -13.34 6.12 5.00
CA VAL A 57 -12.17 5.54 4.34
C VAL A 57 -12.59 4.34 3.51
#